data_AF-A0A3P6ANN0-F1
#
_entry.id   AF-A0A3P6ANN0-F1
#
_cell.length_a   1.000
_cell.length_b   1.000
_cell.length_c   1.000
_cell.angle_alpha   90.00
_cell.angle_beta   90.00
_cell.angle_gamma   90.00
#
_symmetry.space_group_name_H-M   'P 1'
#
loop_
_entity.id
_entity.type
_entity.pdbx_description
1 polymer ?
#
loop_
_entity_poly.entity_id
_entity_poly.type
_entity_poly.pdbx_seq_one_letter_code
_entity_poly.pdbx_strand_id
1 'polypeptide(L)'
;MDVNSRRITNHQVFVSFRGEELRCGFVSHLVEALQRHGINVFIDKLESVGQDLSNLFARIEESTIALVIFSRRYTESRWCLDELVKIKERAAQGLLKVIPIFFKVEPVTVKQLRGAFGDKFRDREWEYRCDKPRTGRWKEALASVSCKTGLTFDRKSNESTFVRIIVKEVEKMLQPQGNFAVLPFSGGGQDQMDISRDSVFVHQNSYIANQIVLVSNTYMDIEYQNSVLRAQLVALRDRLQSLNSVIKMSEGVMADVFLFTANTGLC
;
A
#
# COMPACT_ATOMS: atom_id res chain seq x y z
N MET A 1 -33.19 27.34 -12.32
CA MET A 1 -32.76 26.28 -13.24
C MET A 1 -31.26 26.13 -13.05
N ASP A 2 -30.82 25.13 -12.29
CA ASP A 2 -29.40 24.91 -12.05
C ASP A 2 -28.72 24.39 -13.31
N VAL A 3 -27.85 25.23 -13.88
CA VAL A 3 -26.91 24.83 -14.94
C VAL A 3 -25.69 24.20 -14.29
N ASN A 4 -25.87 23.08 -13.60
CA ASN A 4 -24.74 22.24 -13.18
C ASN A 4 -24.39 21.28 -14.32
N SER A 5 -23.93 21.86 -15.43
CA SER A 5 -23.44 21.11 -16.58
C SER A 5 -21.92 21.25 -16.67
N ARG A 6 -21.24 20.24 -16.13
CA ARG A 6 -20.14 19.52 -16.78
C ARG A 6 -19.91 18.24 -15.98
N ARG A 7 -20.45 17.11 -16.47
CA ARG A 7 -19.95 15.78 -16.11
C ARG A 7 -18.45 15.76 -16.43
N ILE A 8 -17.60 15.92 -15.44
CA ILE A 8 -16.19 15.63 -15.60
C ILE A 8 -16.09 14.11 -15.56
N THR A 9 -16.14 13.50 -16.74
CA THR A 9 -15.88 12.08 -16.99
C THR A 9 -14.40 11.81 -16.80
N ASN A 10 -13.88 11.97 -15.58
CA ASN A 10 -12.54 11.49 -15.27
C ASN A 10 -12.60 9.97 -15.19
N HIS A 11 -11.68 9.30 -15.88
CA HIS A 11 -11.46 7.87 -15.74
C HIS A 11 -11.13 7.63 -14.26
N GLN A 12 -11.90 6.79 -13.57
CA GLN A 12 -11.66 6.56 -12.14
C GLN A 12 -10.64 5.44 -11.94
N VAL A 13 -10.74 4.42 -12.78
CA VAL A 13 -9.94 3.19 -12.69
C VAL A 13 -9.23 2.91 -14.00
N PHE A 14 -7.90 2.76 -13.94
CA PHE A 14 -7.07 2.23 -15.01
C PHE A 14 -6.83 0.73 -14.80
N VAL A 15 -6.99 -0.10 -15.84
CA VAL A 15 -6.74 -1.55 -15.76
C VAL A 15 -5.58 -1.92 -16.67
N SER A 16 -4.43 -2.26 -16.07
CA SER A 16 -3.23 -2.76 -16.77
C SER A 16 -3.16 -4.29 -16.69
N PHE A 17 -3.07 -4.94 -17.84
CA PHE A 17 -3.03 -6.40 -17.92
C PHE A 17 -2.49 -6.87 -19.28
N ARG A 18 -2.17 -8.17 -19.37
CA ARG A 18 -1.78 -8.80 -20.64
C ARG A 18 -2.38 -10.19 -20.78
N GLY A 19 -2.83 -10.48 -22.01
CA GLY A 19 -3.26 -11.80 -22.46
C GLY A 19 -4.68 -11.78 -22.99
N GLU A 20 -4.89 -12.35 -24.17
CA GLU A 20 -6.20 -12.32 -24.84
C GLU A 20 -7.25 -13.17 -24.10
N GLU A 21 -6.85 -14.33 -23.58
CA GLU A 21 -7.69 -15.14 -22.70
C GLU A 21 -8.16 -14.35 -21.46
N LEU A 22 -7.30 -13.48 -20.93
CA LEU A 22 -7.62 -12.66 -19.77
C LEU A 22 -8.58 -11.53 -20.14
N ARG A 23 -8.41 -10.94 -21.35
CA ARG A 23 -9.29 -9.91 -21.90
C ARG A 23 -10.71 -10.42 -22.08
N CYS A 24 -10.88 -11.50 -22.84
CA CYS A 24 -12.19 -12.06 -23.17
C CYS A 24 -12.85 -12.80 -21.99
N GLY A 25 -12.08 -13.26 -21.01
CA GLY A 25 -12.59 -13.91 -19.80
C GLY A 25 -12.70 -12.93 -18.62
N PHE A 26 -11.84 -13.13 -17.63
CA PHE A 26 -11.87 -12.44 -16.34
C PHE A 26 -11.99 -10.90 -16.41
N VAL A 27 -11.21 -10.24 -17.28
CA VAL A 27 -11.22 -8.76 -17.37
C VAL A 27 -12.53 -8.23 -17.92
N SER A 28 -13.15 -8.92 -18.89
CA SER A 28 -14.46 -8.52 -19.41
C SER A 28 -15.51 -8.47 -18.30
N HIS A 29 -15.57 -9.50 -17.46
CA HIS A 29 -16.49 -9.58 -16.33
C HIS A 29 -16.17 -8.55 -15.24
N LEU A 30 -14.88 -8.31 -14.96
CA LEU A 30 -14.45 -7.30 -14.01
C LEU A 30 -14.88 -5.90 -14.45
N VAL A 31 -14.65 -5.55 -15.72
CA VAL A 31 -15.03 -4.24 -16.26
C VAL A 31 -16.53 -4.07 -16.24
N GLU A 32 -17.28 -5.06 -16.70
CA GLU A 32 -18.73 -5.01 -16.69
C GLU A 32 -19.26 -4.81 -15.26
N ALA A 33 -18.71 -5.53 -14.28
CA ALA A 33 -19.10 -5.37 -12.89
C ALA A 33 -18.79 -3.97 -12.34
N LEU A 34 -17.60 -3.42 -12.61
CA LEU A 34 -17.25 -2.04 -12.23
C LEU A 34 -18.22 -1.01 -12.86
N GLN A 35 -18.53 -1.17 -14.14
CA GLN A 35 -19.46 -0.29 -14.87
C GLN A 35 -20.89 -0.38 -14.32
N ARG A 36 -21.37 -1.57 -13.96
CA ARG A 36 -22.68 -1.75 -13.29
C ARG A 36 -22.74 -1.02 -11.94
N HIS A 37 -21.61 -0.83 -11.28
CA HIS A 37 -21.48 -0.04 -10.05
C HIS A 37 -21.22 1.45 -10.31
N GLY A 38 -21.38 1.92 -11.57
CA GLY A 38 -21.21 3.33 -11.94
C GLY A 38 -19.76 3.81 -11.97
N ILE A 39 -18.79 2.90 -11.92
CA ILE A 39 -17.37 3.24 -11.92
C ILE A 39 -16.87 3.37 -13.36
N ASN A 40 -16.28 4.52 -13.69
CA ASN A 40 -15.71 4.73 -15.02
C ASN A 40 -14.34 4.05 -15.15
N VAL A 41 -14.23 3.08 -16.06
CA VAL A 41 -13.04 2.23 -16.24
C VAL A 41 -12.39 2.50 -17.59
N PHE A 42 -11.08 2.72 -17.57
CA PHE A 42 -10.23 2.68 -18.76
C PHE A 42 -9.48 1.36 -18.81
N ILE A 43 -9.67 0.62 -19.91
CA ILE A 43 -8.94 -0.62 -20.17
C ILE A 43 -7.81 -0.31 -21.14
N ASP A 44 -6.62 -0.85 -20.87
CA ASP A 44 -5.57 -0.92 -21.86
C ASP A 44 -6.02 -1.75 -23.10
N LYS A 45 -6.32 -1.03 -24.20
CA LYS A 45 -6.67 -1.60 -25.50
C LYS A 45 -5.39 -1.88 -26.27
N LEU A 46 -4.59 -2.83 -25.80
CA LEU A 46 -3.31 -3.17 -26.41
C LEU A 46 -3.39 -3.86 -27.81
N GLU A 47 -4.45 -3.64 -28.58
CA GLU A 47 -4.62 -4.18 -29.94
C GLU A 47 -5.00 -3.16 -31.01
N SER A 48 -5.30 -1.90 -30.67
CA SER A 48 -5.52 -0.89 -31.70
C SER A 48 -4.19 -0.36 -32.24
N VAL A 49 -3.74 -0.95 -33.35
CA VAL A 49 -2.75 -0.36 -34.27
C VAL A 49 -3.10 1.13 -34.46
N GLY A 50 -2.16 2.03 -34.16
CA GLY A 50 -2.27 3.46 -34.48
C GLY A 50 -2.62 4.43 -33.33
N GLN A 51 -2.61 4.04 -32.06
CA GLN A 51 -2.71 5.00 -30.94
C GLN A 51 -1.33 5.38 -30.38
N ASP A 52 -1.08 6.68 -30.24
CA ASP A 52 0.15 7.23 -29.68
C ASP A 52 0.34 6.91 -28.19
N LEU A 53 1.58 6.58 -27.81
CA LEU A 53 2.02 6.35 -26.43
C LEU A 53 1.64 7.49 -25.47
N SER A 54 1.61 8.72 -25.98
CA SER A 54 1.24 9.92 -25.23
C SER A 54 -0.19 9.83 -24.66
N ASN A 55 -1.11 9.20 -25.40
CA ASN A 55 -2.50 9.08 -24.97
C ASN A 55 -2.64 8.07 -23.82
N LEU A 56 -1.85 7.00 -23.81
CA LEU A 56 -1.95 5.95 -22.79
C LEU A 56 -1.46 6.42 -21.42
N PHE A 57 -0.31 7.12 -21.37
CA PHE A 57 0.15 7.69 -20.10
C PHE A 57 -0.83 8.73 -19.57
N ALA A 58 -1.42 9.57 -20.42
CA ALA A 58 -2.45 10.53 -20.00
C ALA A 58 -3.62 9.85 -19.26
N ARG A 59 -4.03 8.64 -19.66
CA ARG A 59 -5.09 7.90 -18.96
C ARG A 59 -4.69 7.42 -17.57
N ILE A 60 -3.44 7.01 -17.40
CA ILE A 60 -2.89 6.70 -16.07
C ILE A 60 -2.87 7.98 -15.22
N GLU A 61 -2.54 9.12 -15.82
CA GLU A 61 -2.50 10.42 -15.14
C GLU A 61 -3.87 10.95 -14.74
N GLU A 62 -4.90 10.69 -15.55
CA GLU A 62 -6.30 11.04 -15.27
C GLU A 62 -6.96 10.11 -14.24
N SER A 63 -6.37 8.93 -14.01
CA SER A 63 -6.95 7.89 -13.16
C SER A 63 -6.65 8.09 -11.67
N THR A 64 -7.59 7.68 -10.83
CA THR A 64 -7.44 7.73 -9.35
C THR A 64 -6.97 6.41 -8.76
N ILE A 65 -7.29 5.29 -9.43
CA ILE A 65 -6.94 3.93 -9.04
C ILE A 65 -6.36 3.21 -10.27
N ALA A 66 -5.31 2.44 -10.08
CA ALA A 66 -4.81 1.47 -11.05
C ALA A 66 -4.96 0.05 -10.52
N LEU A 67 -5.65 -0.80 -11.29
CA LEU A 67 -5.69 -2.24 -11.13
C LEU A 67 -4.58 -2.84 -12.01
N VAL A 68 -3.56 -3.42 -11.37
CA VAL A 68 -2.43 -4.04 -12.09
C VAL A 68 -2.58 -5.55 -12.00
N ILE A 69 -3.03 -6.18 -13.08
CA ILE A 69 -3.32 -7.62 -13.11
C ILE A 69 -2.09 -8.37 -13.61
N PHE A 70 -1.25 -8.78 -12.67
CA PHE A 70 -0.13 -9.67 -12.95
C PHE A 70 -0.64 -11.05 -13.36
N SER A 71 -0.33 -11.45 -14.59
CA SER A 71 -0.61 -12.75 -15.17
C SER A 71 0.68 -13.38 -15.68
N ARG A 72 0.64 -14.67 -16.06
CA ARG A 72 1.81 -15.38 -16.62
C ARG A 72 2.46 -14.64 -17.80
N ARG A 73 1.67 -13.90 -18.57
CA ARG A 73 2.10 -13.23 -19.81
C ARG A 73 2.38 -11.73 -19.65
N TYR A 74 2.26 -11.18 -18.44
CA TYR A 74 2.40 -9.73 -18.20
C TYR A 74 3.72 -9.17 -18.73
N THR A 75 4.83 -9.84 -18.41
CA THR A 75 6.19 -9.43 -18.77
C THR A 75 6.53 -9.64 -20.25
N GLU A 76 5.66 -10.30 -21.02
CA GLU A 76 5.80 -10.38 -22.47
C GLU A 76 5.52 -9.04 -23.16
N SER A 77 4.79 -8.13 -22.52
CA SER A 77 4.41 -6.85 -23.10
C SER A 77 5.34 -5.75 -22.61
N ARG A 78 6.13 -5.18 -23.53
CA ARG A 78 6.87 -3.95 -23.25
C ARG A 78 5.94 -2.83 -22.74
N TRP A 79 4.77 -2.67 -23.35
CA TRP A 79 3.83 -1.64 -22.96
C TRP A 79 3.35 -1.81 -21.52
N CYS A 80 2.95 -3.01 -21.10
CA CYS A 80 2.53 -3.24 -19.71
C CYS A 80 3.66 -2.98 -18.69
N LEU A 81 4.92 -3.15 -19.10
CA LEU A 81 6.08 -2.82 -18.27
C LEU A 81 6.34 -1.30 -18.20
N ASP A 82 6.19 -0.59 -19.32
CA ASP A 82 6.31 0.87 -19.37
C ASP A 82 5.15 1.55 -18.59
N GLU A 83 3.92 1.04 -18.71
CA GLU A 83 2.77 1.45 -17.91
C GLU A 83 3.05 1.27 -16.42
N LEU A 84 3.60 0.11 -16.03
CA LEU A 84 3.90 -0.19 -14.64
C LEU A 84 4.88 0.80 -14.03
N VAL A 85 5.88 1.24 -14.80
CA VAL A 85 6.82 2.28 -14.39
C VAL A 85 6.09 3.59 -14.12
N LYS A 86 5.18 4.00 -15.03
CA LYS A 86 4.39 5.22 -14.83
C LYS A 86 3.44 5.12 -13.63
N ILE A 87 2.82 3.96 -13.44
CA ILE A 87 1.96 3.67 -12.28
C ILE A 87 2.76 3.77 -10.99
N LYS A 88 3.95 3.18 -10.93
CA LYS A 88 4.88 3.27 -9.79
C LYS A 88 5.22 4.73 -9.48
N GLU A 89 5.55 5.54 -10.49
CA GLU A 89 5.86 6.96 -10.33
C GLU A 89 4.67 7.76 -9.76
N ARG A 90 3.48 7.61 -10.34
CA ARG A 90 2.26 8.28 -9.86
C ARG A 90 1.87 7.85 -8.45
N ALA A 91 2.05 6.58 -8.13
CA ALA A 91 1.79 6.05 -6.80
C ALA A 91 2.77 6.59 -5.74
N ALA A 92 4.04 6.77 -6.10
CA ALA A 92 5.04 7.38 -5.23
C ALA A 92 4.75 8.86 -4.95
N GLN A 93 4.06 9.56 -5.87
CA GLN A 93 3.61 10.94 -5.71
C GLN A 93 2.30 11.05 -4.91
N GLY A 94 1.69 9.94 -4.49
CA GLY A 94 0.38 9.92 -3.84
C GLY A 94 -0.80 10.27 -4.76
N LEU A 95 -0.57 10.39 -6.08
CA LEU A 95 -1.59 10.79 -7.05
C LEU A 95 -2.43 9.61 -7.57
N LEU A 96 -1.95 8.38 -7.40
CA LEU A 96 -2.60 7.17 -7.91
C LEU A 96 -2.57 6.06 -6.87
N LYS A 97 -3.74 5.55 -6.48
CA LYS A 97 -3.85 4.35 -5.65
C LYS A 97 -3.63 3.12 -6.53
N VAL A 98 -2.99 2.08 -6.01
CA VAL A 98 -2.64 0.89 -6.80
C VAL A 98 -3.08 -0.37 -6.08
N ILE A 99 -3.85 -1.21 -6.77
CA ILE A 99 -4.25 -2.53 -6.32
C ILE A 99 -3.58 -3.57 -7.23
N PRO A 100 -2.50 -4.24 -6.77
CA PRO A 100 -1.94 -5.37 -7.50
C PRO A 100 -2.89 -6.58 -7.39
N ILE A 101 -3.20 -7.18 -8.53
CA ILE A 101 -4.02 -8.39 -8.65
C ILE A 101 -3.13 -9.50 -9.20
N PHE A 102 -2.97 -10.57 -8.43
CA PHE A 102 -2.13 -11.71 -8.79
C PHE A 102 -3.00 -12.82 -9.37
N PHE A 103 -3.13 -12.85 -10.69
CA PHE A 103 -4.01 -13.79 -11.39
C PHE A 103 -3.26 -15.06 -11.80
N LYS A 104 -3.47 -16.15 -11.06
CA LYS A 104 -2.81 -17.46 -11.28
C LYS A 104 -1.26 -17.35 -11.26
N VAL A 105 -0.74 -16.38 -10.53
CA VAL A 105 0.70 -16.16 -10.27
C VAL A 105 0.87 -15.80 -8.79
N GLU A 106 1.98 -16.18 -8.19
CA GLU A 106 2.24 -15.84 -6.79
C GLU A 106 2.92 -14.47 -6.67
N PRO A 107 2.62 -13.66 -5.63
CA PRO A 107 3.28 -12.37 -5.42
C PRO A 107 4.81 -12.46 -5.37
N VAL A 108 5.35 -13.49 -4.70
CA VAL A 108 6.79 -13.72 -4.62
C VAL A 108 7.41 -14.00 -6.00
N THR A 109 6.67 -14.67 -6.87
CA THR A 109 7.10 -14.97 -8.24
C THR A 109 7.25 -13.69 -9.06
N VAL A 110 6.31 -12.74 -8.90
CA VAL A 110 6.38 -11.42 -9.55
C VAL A 110 7.53 -10.60 -8.99
N LYS A 111 7.61 -10.49 -7.66
CA LYS A 111 8.63 -9.68 -6.96
C LYS A 111 10.05 -10.11 -7.30
N GLN A 112 10.29 -11.41 -7.36
CA GLN A 112 11.62 -11.99 -7.54
C GLN A 112 11.88 -12.48 -8.98
N LEU A 113 10.94 -12.25 -9.91
CA LEU A 113 11.05 -12.66 -11.31
C LEU A 113 11.44 -14.14 -11.46
N ARG A 114 10.65 -15.00 -10.80
CA ARG A 114 10.86 -16.45 -10.80
C ARG A 114 9.97 -17.16 -11.84
N GLY A 115 10.34 -18.40 -12.13
CA GLY A 115 9.60 -19.30 -13.03
C GLY A 115 9.28 -18.67 -14.39
N ALA A 116 8.18 -19.13 -15.00
CA ALA A 116 7.77 -18.69 -16.33
C ALA A 116 7.54 -17.17 -16.45
N PHE A 117 7.07 -16.51 -15.38
CA PHE A 117 6.91 -15.05 -15.36
C PHE A 117 8.26 -14.34 -15.51
N GLY A 118 9.27 -14.83 -14.80
CA GLY A 118 10.65 -14.37 -14.87
C GLY A 118 11.36 -14.73 -16.17
N ASP A 119 11.08 -15.90 -16.74
CA ASP A 119 11.63 -16.32 -18.05
C ASP A 119 11.20 -15.32 -19.13
N LYS A 120 9.90 -15.01 -19.20
CA LYS A 120 9.37 -14.01 -20.15
C LYS A 120 9.94 -12.61 -19.94
N PHE A 121 10.23 -12.25 -18.69
CA PHE A 121 10.93 -11.01 -18.40
C PHE A 121 12.38 -11.03 -18.91
N ARG A 122 13.11 -12.14 -18.72
CA ARG A 122 14.50 -12.28 -19.21
C ARG A 122 14.59 -12.22 -20.73
N ASP A 123 13.65 -12.83 -21.44
CA ASP A 123 13.55 -12.71 -22.91
C ASP A 123 13.44 -11.24 -23.33
N ARG A 124 12.57 -10.49 -22.64
CA ARG A 124 12.38 -9.06 -22.89
C ARG A 124 13.61 -8.23 -22.48
N GLU A 125 14.24 -8.54 -21.36
CA GLU A 125 15.47 -7.89 -20.92
C GLU A 125 16.60 -8.09 -21.93
N TRP A 126 16.70 -9.28 -22.55
CA TRP A 126 17.69 -9.57 -23.59
C TRP A 126 17.45 -8.76 -24.88
N GLU A 127 16.20 -8.61 -25.30
CA GLU A 127 15.84 -7.76 -26.44
C GLU A 127 16.27 -6.30 -26.21
N TYR A 128 16.13 -5.82 -24.98
CA TYR A 128 16.47 -4.47 -24.56
C TYR A 128 17.84 -4.36 -23.85
N ARG A 129 18.75 -5.31 -24.09
CA ARG A 129 20.07 -5.37 -23.42
C ARG A 129 20.95 -4.12 -23.59
N CYS A 130 20.72 -3.34 -24.65
CA CYS A 130 21.41 -2.07 -24.90
C CYS A 130 20.79 -0.89 -24.12
N ASP A 131 19.57 -1.03 -23.61
CA ASP A 131 18.84 -0.05 -22.81
C ASP A 131 18.68 -0.55 -21.36
N LYS A 132 19.83 -0.77 -20.70
CA LYS A 132 19.88 -1.20 -19.30
C LYS A 132 19.11 -0.28 -18.33
N PRO A 133 19.11 1.06 -18.50
CA PRO A 133 18.31 1.93 -17.64
C PRO A 133 16.82 1.59 -17.68
N ARG A 134 16.27 1.30 -18.86
CA ARG A 134 14.87 0.91 -18.99
C ARG A 134 14.56 -0.42 -18.31
N THR A 135 15.35 -1.47 -18.58
CA THR A 135 15.12 -2.78 -17.97
C THR A 135 15.26 -2.72 -16.44
N GLY A 136 16.17 -1.87 -15.94
CA GLY A 136 16.29 -1.55 -14.51
C GLY A 136 15.01 -0.93 -13.94
N ARG A 137 14.43 0.07 -14.60
CA ARG A 137 13.15 0.68 -14.18
C ARG A 137 12.01 -0.34 -14.16
N TRP A 138 11.94 -1.24 -15.13
CA TRP A 138 10.95 -2.31 -15.14
C TRP A 138 11.09 -3.26 -13.94
N LYS A 139 12.31 -3.70 -13.63
CA LYS A 139 12.59 -4.56 -12.46
C LYS A 139 12.14 -3.88 -11.17
N GLU A 140 12.49 -2.61 -11.01
CA GLU A 140 12.14 -1.83 -9.83
C GLU A 140 10.62 -1.64 -9.71
N ALA A 141 9.93 -1.36 -10.81
CA ALA A 141 8.48 -1.20 -10.82
C ALA A 141 7.76 -2.52 -10.48
N LEU A 142 8.20 -3.66 -11.04
CA LEU A 142 7.68 -4.99 -10.71
C LEU A 142 7.87 -5.30 -9.22
N ALA A 143 9.06 -5.05 -8.68
CA ALA A 143 9.32 -5.28 -7.26
C ALA A 143 8.49 -4.34 -6.36
N SER A 144 8.41 -3.05 -6.70
CA SER A 144 7.72 -2.04 -5.89
C SER A 144 6.20 -2.27 -5.85
N VAL A 145 5.57 -2.45 -7.01
CA VAL A 145 4.11 -2.61 -7.10
C VAL A 145 3.67 -3.95 -6.53
N SER A 146 4.42 -5.03 -6.74
CA SER A 146 4.10 -6.34 -6.15
C SER A 146 4.30 -6.41 -4.63
N CYS A 147 5.04 -5.48 -4.02
CA CYS A 147 5.15 -5.40 -2.56
C CYS A 147 3.94 -4.74 -1.88
N LYS A 148 3.05 -4.09 -2.64
CA LYS A 148 1.82 -3.52 -2.08
C LYS A 148 0.83 -4.63 -1.73
N THR A 149 0.01 -4.39 -0.71
CA THR A 149 -1.10 -5.30 -0.37
C THR A 149 -2.01 -5.45 -1.60
N GLY A 150 -2.20 -6.69 -2.04
CA GLY A 150 -2.93 -7.02 -3.26
C GLY A 150 -3.95 -8.12 -3.06
N LEU A 151 -4.60 -8.48 -4.15
CA LEU A 151 -5.61 -9.54 -4.21
C LEU A 151 -5.06 -10.70 -5.04
N THR A 152 -5.13 -11.92 -4.52
CA THR A 152 -4.61 -13.12 -5.20
C THR A 152 -5.76 -14.00 -5.66
N PHE A 153 -5.73 -14.38 -6.93
CA PHE A 153 -6.63 -15.37 -7.52
C PHE A 153 -5.87 -16.67 -7.78
N ASP A 154 -6.20 -17.72 -7.04
CA ASP A 154 -5.65 -19.05 -7.23
C ASP A 154 -6.59 -19.96 -8.03
N ARG A 155 -6.16 -21.20 -8.31
CA ARG A 155 -6.95 -22.16 -9.11
C ARG A 155 -8.19 -22.69 -8.40
N LYS A 156 -8.30 -22.54 -7.08
CA LYS A 156 -9.43 -23.02 -6.27
C LYS A 156 -10.46 -21.92 -6.04
N SER A 157 -10.11 -20.69 -6.40
CA SER A 157 -10.94 -19.50 -6.23
C SER A 157 -12.05 -19.44 -7.28
N ASN A 158 -13.20 -18.93 -6.86
CA ASN A 158 -14.33 -18.67 -7.75
C ASN A 158 -14.20 -17.26 -8.36
N GLU A 159 -14.13 -17.18 -9.70
CA GLU A 159 -13.87 -15.90 -10.41
C GLU A 159 -14.93 -14.84 -10.13
N SER A 160 -16.22 -15.20 -10.08
CA SER A 160 -17.29 -14.22 -9.82
C SER A 160 -17.22 -13.64 -8.40
N THR A 161 -16.91 -14.48 -7.41
CA THR A 161 -16.64 -14.04 -6.05
C THR A 161 -15.44 -13.10 -5.99
N PHE A 162 -14.37 -13.43 -6.73
CA PHE A 162 -13.17 -12.60 -6.79
C PHE A 162 -13.42 -11.24 -7.45
N VAL A 163 -14.16 -11.19 -8.56
CA VAL A 163 -14.62 -9.93 -9.18
C VAL A 163 -15.38 -9.07 -8.17
N ARG A 164 -16.32 -9.67 -7.42
CA ARG A 164 -17.09 -8.95 -6.41
C ARG A 164 -16.22 -8.39 -5.28
N ILE A 165 -15.15 -9.08 -4.89
CA ILE A 165 -14.18 -8.58 -3.91
C ILE A 165 -13.43 -7.37 -4.48
N ILE A 166 -12.97 -7.43 -5.73
CA ILE A 166 -12.26 -6.32 -6.38
C ILE A 166 -13.15 -5.09 -6.47
N VAL A 167 -14.39 -5.24 -6.94
CA VAL A 167 -15.35 -4.12 -7.05
C VAL A 167 -15.53 -3.43 -5.70
N LYS A 168 -15.76 -4.19 -4.62
CA LYS A 168 -15.92 -3.64 -3.27
C LYS A 168 -14.68 -2.87 -2.80
N GLU A 169 -13.49 -3.38 -3.10
CA GLU A 169 -12.24 -2.72 -2.71
C GLU A 169 -12.08 -1.40 -3.49
N VAL A 170 -12.41 -1.39 -4.77
CA VAL A 170 -12.40 -0.17 -5.59
C VAL A 170 -13.41 0.85 -5.06
N GLU A 171 -14.64 0.44 -4.76
CA GLU A 171 -15.68 1.33 -4.18
C GLU A 171 -15.19 1.97 -2.89
N LYS A 172 -14.63 1.17 -1.98
CA LYS A 172 -14.06 1.66 -0.72
C LYS A 172 -12.95 2.68 -0.95
N MET A 173 -12.09 2.47 -1.95
CA MET A 173 -11.03 3.40 -2.29
C MET A 173 -11.52 4.69 -2.96
N LEU A 174 -12.69 4.69 -3.59
CA LEU A 174 -13.32 5.86 -4.21
C LEU A 174 -14.16 6.69 -3.23
N GLN A 175 -14.54 6.13 -2.08
CA GLN A 175 -15.25 6.89 -1.05
C GLN A 175 -14.38 8.05 -0.53
N PRO A 176 -14.95 9.26 -0.36
CA PRO A 176 -14.25 10.35 0.29
C PRO A 176 -13.83 9.90 1.70
N GLN A 177 -12.56 10.05 2.05
CA GLN A 177 -12.18 10.00 3.45
C GLN A 177 -12.93 11.14 4.12
N GLY A 178 -13.86 10.81 5.03
CA GLY A 178 -14.73 11.80 5.64
C GLY A 178 -13.91 12.94 6.23
N ASN A 179 -14.03 14.14 5.66
CA ASN A 179 -13.69 15.35 6.37
C ASN A 179 -14.61 15.38 7.58
N PHE A 180 -14.04 15.22 8.78
CA PHE A 180 -14.75 15.61 9.99
C PHE A 180 -14.95 17.12 9.86
N ALA A 181 -16.13 17.52 9.40
CA ALA A 181 -16.53 18.91 9.46
C ALA A 181 -16.56 19.27 10.94
N VAL A 182 -15.56 20.01 11.40
CA VAL A 182 -15.63 20.69 12.68
C VAL A 182 -16.77 21.70 12.52
N LEU A 183 -17.96 21.32 12.97
CA LEU A 183 -19.06 22.27 13.07
C LEU A 183 -18.58 23.37 14.03
N PRO A 184 -18.62 24.66 13.65
CA PRO A 184 -18.30 25.72 14.57
C PRO A 184 -19.31 25.62 15.72
N PHE A 185 -18.82 25.35 16.92
CA PHE A 185 -19.64 25.41 18.11
C PHE A 185 -20.06 26.88 18.28
N SER A 186 -21.29 27.21 17.88
CA SER A 186 -21.91 28.48 18.23
C SER A 186 -22.37 28.42 19.69
N GLY A 187 -21.45 28.69 20.59
CA GLY A 187 -21.71 28.94 22.01
C GLY A 187 -20.83 30.10 22.46
N GLY A 188 -21.44 31.27 22.67
CA GLY A 188 -20.75 32.50 23.03
C GLY A 188 -20.18 32.49 24.45
N GLY A 189 -19.16 33.32 24.66
CA GLY A 189 -18.58 33.60 25.97
C GLY A 189 -17.17 34.16 25.80
N GLN A 190 -17.01 35.46 26.05
CA GLN A 190 -15.69 36.04 26.29
C GLN A 190 -15.16 35.41 27.57
N ASP A 191 -14.06 34.68 27.48
CA ASP A 191 -13.06 34.61 28.54
C ASP A 191 -11.74 34.14 27.94
N GLN A 192 -10.74 35.01 28.06
CA GLN A 192 -9.37 34.75 27.69
C GLN A 192 -8.75 33.91 28.81
N MET A 193 -8.54 32.61 28.57
CA MET A 193 -7.77 31.77 29.48
C MET A 193 -6.79 30.91 28.68
N ASP A 194 -5.52 31.30 28.78
CA ASP A 194 -4.34 30.57 28.33
C ASP A 194 -4.17 29.31 29.19
N ILE A 195 -4.26 28.12 28.58
CA ILE A 195 -3.90 26.87 29.24
C ILE A 195 -3.11 25.98 28.27
N SER A 196 -1.81 25.98 28.51
CA SER A 196 -0.85 24.93 28.14
C SER A 196 -1.32 23.56 28.61
N ARG A 197 -1.10 22.56 27.74
CA ARG A 197 -0.87 21.13 27.99
C ARG A 197 -1.86 20.34 28.88
N ASP A 198 -2.13 19.14 28.38
CA ASP A 198 -2.74 17.97 29.05
C ASP A 198 -4.25 17.99 29.24
N SER A 199 -4.95 17.20 28.41
CA SER A 199 -6.24 16.59 28.77
C SER A 199 -6.43 15.28 28.02
N VAL A 200 -6.16 14.20 28.75
CA VAL A 200 -6.55 12.81 28.48
C VAL A 200 -8.08 12.70 28.48
N PHE A 201 -8.67 12.06 27.46
CA PHE A 201 -10.01 11.47 27.58
C PHE A 201 -9.91 9.96 27.44
N VAL A 202 -10.06 9.29 28.58
CA VAL A 202 -10.30 7.86 28.69
C VAL A 202 -11.76 7.60 28.37
N HIS A 203 -12.02 6.75 27.37
CA HIS A 203 -13.26 5.98 27.35
C HIS A 203 -12.92 4.50 27.23
N GLN A 204 -13.05 3.80 28.35
CA GLN A 204 -13.05 2.35 28.40
C GLN A 204 -14.43 1.86 27.93
N ASN A 205 -14.47 1.12 26.82
CA ASN A 205 -15.25 -0.10 26.80
C ASN A 205 -14.56 -1.16 25.94
N SER A 206 -14.53 -2.36 26.49
CA SER A 206 -13.59 -3.45 26.27
C SER A 206 -13.78 -4.21 24.94
N TYR A 207 -12.68 -4.77 24.42
CA TYR A 207 -12.55 -5.83 23.38
C TYR A 207 -12.14 -5.52 21.91
N ILE A 208 -11.79 -4.28 21.51
CA ILE A 208 -11.28 -4.01 20.13
C ILE A 208 -9.98 -3.20 20.02
N ALA A 209 -9.24 -3.03 21.13
CA ALA A 209 -8.09 -2.13 21.20
C ALA A 209 -6.79 -2.58 20.49
N ASN A 210 -6.76 -3.68 19.71
CA ASN A 210 -5.52 -4.19 19.11
C ASN A 210 -5.44 -4.20 17.57
N GLN A 211 -6.27 -3.44 16.85
CA GLN A 211 -6.13 -3.33 15.38
C GLN A 211 -6.22 -1.91 14.77
N ILE A 212 -6.40 -0.85 15.57
CA ILE A 212 -6.78 0.46 15.00
C ILE A 212 -5.64 1.50 14.88
N VAL A 213 -4.42 1.22 15.38
CA VAL A 213 -3.30 2.20 15.27
C VAL A 213 -2.49 2.10 13.96
N LEU A 214 -2.86 1.23 13.01
CA LEU A 214 -2.10 1.09 11.73
C LEU A 214 -2.69 1.85 10.53
N VAL A 215 -3.78 2.60 10.69
CA VAL A 215 -4.45 3.21 9.52
C VAL A 215 -4.72 4.69 9.74
N SER A 216 -3.65 5.49 9.85
CA SER A 216 -3.66 6.93 9.51
C SER A 216 -2.26 7.51 9.61
N ASN A 217 -1.30 6.99 8.84
CA ASN A 217 -0.07 7.75 8.60
C ASN A 217 0.63 7.33 7.29
N THR A 218 0.16 7.85 6.16
CA THR A 218 0.85 7.72 4.87
C THR A 218 1.08 9.08 4.25
N TYR A 219 1.89 9.93 4.91
CA TYR A 219 2.82 10.89 4.29
C TYR A 219 3.61 11.58 5.42
N MET A 220 4.51 10.84 6.07
CA MET A 220 5.59 11.44 6.84
C MET A 220 6.87 10.82 6.33
N ASP A 221 7.76 11.70 5.86
CA ASP A 221 9.06 11.48 5.26
C ASP A 221 9.75 10.20 5.77
N ILE A 222 10.35 9.42 4.87
CA ILE A 222 11.15 8.23 5.25
C ILE A 222 12.23 8.65 6.25
N GLU A 223 12.74 9.89 6.16
CA GLU A 223 13.66 10.45 7.15
C GLU A 223 13.02 10.65 8.54
N TYR A 224 11.75 11.02 8.62
CA TYR A 224 11.01 11.15 9.89
C TYR A 224 10.68 9.78 10.50
N GLN A 225 10.27 8.80 9.69
CA GLN A 225 10.08 7.43 10.18
C GLN A 225 11.39 6.84 10.70
N ASN A 226 12.50 7.07 9.98
CA ASN A 226 13.82 6.65 10.43
C ASN A 226 14.29 7.41 11.68
N SER A 227 13.95 8.70 11.84
CA SER A 227 14.30 9.47 13.04
C SER A 227 13.54 8.98 14.28
N VAL A 228 12.24 8.67 14.13
CA VAL A 228 11.41 8.10 15.19
C VAL A 228 11.90 6.69 15.57
N LEU A 229 12.20 5.84 14.58
CA LEU A 229 12.79 4.51 14.83
C LEU A 229 14.13 4.61 15.56
N ARG A 230 15.00 5.56 15.18
CA ARG A 230 16.28 5.81 15.87
C ARG A 230 16.06 6.28 17.30
N ALA A 231 15.11 7.19 17.53
CA ALA A 231 14.79 7.67 18.87
C ALA A 231 14.24 6.54 19.77
N GLN A 232 13.38 5.67 19.24
CA GLN A 232 12.87 4.50 19.96
C GLN A 232 13.98 3.49 20.28
N LEU A 233 14.92 3.28 19.36
CA LEU A 233 16.10 2.43 19.57
C LEU A 233 17.02 2.95 20.68
N VAL A 234 17.22 4.28 20.74
CA VAL A 234 18.00 4.91 21.83
C VAL A 234 17.29 4.74 23.17
N ALA A 235 15.99 5.02 23.24
CA ALA A 235 15.22 4.86 24.48
C ALA A 235 15.19 3.39 24.98
N LEU A 236 15.13 2.41 24.06
CA LEU A 236 15.25 0.99 24.39
C LEU A 236 16.65 0.63 24.91
N ARG A 237 17.70 1.17 24.30
CA ARG A 237 19.09 0.98 24.76
C ARG A 237 19.27 1.53 26.18
N ASP A 238 18.77 2.72 26.46
CA ASP A 238 18.92 3.35 27.78
C ASP A 238 18.16 2.57 28.86
N ARG A 239 16.97 2.07 28.55
CA ARG A 239 16.22 1.18 29.44
C ARG A 239 16.94 -0.13 29.72
N LEU A 240 17.57 -0.74 28.72
CA LEU A 240 18.37 -1.95 28.90
C LEU A 240 19.61 -1.68 29.77
N GLN A 241 20.26 -0.54 29.62
CA GLN A 241 21.38 -0.16 30.49
C GLN A 241 20.93 0.05 31.95
N SER A 242 19.78 0.71 32.15
CA SER A 242 19.21 0.89 33.48
C SER A 242 18.84 -0.46 34.12
N LEU A 243 18.20 -1.36 33.39
CA LEU A 243 17.90 -2.71 33.89
C LEU A 243 19.18 -3.48 34.24
N ASN A 244 20.22 -3.41 33.42
CA ASN A 244 21.51 -4.02 33.72
C ASN A 244 22.15 -3.43 34.99
N SER A 245 22.00 -2.13 35.26
CA SER A 245 22.47 -1.56 36.53
C SER A 245 21.67 -2.04 37.74
N VAL A 246 20.36 -2.22 37.60
CA VAL A 246 19.50 -2.75 38.68
C VAL A 246 19.83 -4.21 38.96
N ILE A 247 20.07 -5.02 37.92
CA ILE A 247 20.50 -6.41 38.06
C ILE A 247 21.83 -6.48 38.81
N LYS A 248 22.83 -5.68 38.42
CA LYS A 248 24.12 -5.62 39.12
C LYS A 248 24.00 -5.17 40.58
N MET A 249 23.10 -4.22 40.87
CA MET A 249 22.81 -3.82 42.25
C MET A 249 22.17 -4.96 43.05
N SER A 250 21.25 -5.72 42.45
CA SER A 250 20.63 -6.87 43.11
C SER A 250 21.62 -8.02 43.36
N GLU A 251 22.55 -8.27 42.45
CA GLU A 251 23.65 -9.23 42.64
C GLU A 251 24.59 -8.79 43.77
N GLY A 252 24.90 -7.49 43.86
CA GLY A 252 25.68 -6.93 44.97
C GLY A 252 24.97 -7.05 46.32
N VAL A 253 23.67 -6.71 46.38
CA VAL A 253 22.87 -6.83 47.61
C VAL A 253 22.72 -8.30 48.02
N MET A 254 22.52 -9.23 47.07
CA MET A 254 22.51 -10.66 47.36
C MET A 254 23.86 -11.15 47.89
N ALA A 255 24.98 -10.67 47.35
CA ALA A 255 26.31 -10.98 47.87
C ALA A 255 26.52 -10.46 49.30
N ASP A 256 26.06 -9.24 49.58
CA ASP A 256 26.14 -8.64 50.93
C ASP A 256 25.23 -9.35 51.95
N VAL A 257 24.03 -9.78 51.55
CA VAL A 257 23.14 -10.59 52.39
C VAL A 257 23.76 -11.96 52.67
N PHE A 258 24.36 -12.62 51.67
CA PHE A 258 25.10 -13.86 51.87
C PHE A 258 26.29 -13.66 52.84
N LEU A 259 27.04 -12.58 52.69
CA LEU A 259 28.17 -12.27 53.58
C LEU A 259 27.70 -11.95 55.01
N PHE A 260 26.58 -11.25 55.16
CA PHE A 260 25.97 -10.96 56.45
C PHE A 260 25.49 -12.24 57.15
N THR A 261 24.75 -13.12 56.45
CA THR A 261 24.31 -14.42 57.01
C THR A 261 25.48 -15.33 57.39
N ALA A 262 26.59 -15.30 56.63
CA ALA A 262 27.81 -16.03 56.96
C ALA A 262 28.54 -15.46 58.19
N ASN A 263 28.48 -14.15 58.45
CA ASN A 263 29.12 -13.49 59.59
C ASN A 263 28.26 -13.47 60.87
N THR A 264 26.92 -13.56 60.76
CA THR A 264 26.03 -13.52 61.94
C THR A 264 25.73 -14.87 62.56
N GLY A 265 26.19 -15.99 61.97
CA GLY A 265 26.20 -17.31 62.62
C GLY A 265 24.85 -17.74 63.21
N LEU A 266 23.75 -17.61 62.48
CA LEU A 266 22.50 -18.27 62.85
C LEU A 266 22.53 -19.72 62.35
N CYS A 267 22.96 -20.61 63.25
CA CYS A 267 22.52 -22.01 63.30
C CYS A 267 21.06 -22.10 63.74
#